data_AF-A0A8T1DH89-F1
#
_entry.id   AF-A0A8T1DH89-F1
#
_cell.length_a   1.000
_cell.length_b   1.000
_cell.length_c   1.000
_cell.angle_alpha   90.00
_cell.angle_beta   90.00
_cell.angle_gamma   90.00
#
_symmetry.space_group_name_H-M   'P 1'
#
loop_
_entity.id
_entity.type
_entity.pdbx_description
1 polymer ?
#
loop_
_entity_poly.entity_id
_entity_poly.type
_entity_poly.pdbx_seq_one_letter_code
_entity_poly.pdbx_strand_id
1 'polypeptide(L)'
;MLMQMMAVQQKAMQHQQQQLQAFLEHQTRAQNELFEKQARASRQRSKAGPPKLNGTAKEDLELWRFQIEAHFSSYAVEHVMSWYREFKQTLGESPRNWYVLKQQLRVRFRDSDFEFELLSRLYDLRASGTQQEYTAKFMILLSQSSL
;
A
#
# COMPACT_ATOMS: atom_id res chain seq x y z
N MET A 1 -30.22 55.30 28.98
CA MET A 1 -30.18 54.78 27.59
C MET A 1 -28.79 54.27 27.19
N LEU A 2 -27.71 55.06 27.30
CA LEU A 2 -26.34 54.64 26.93
C LEU A 2 -25.86 53.32 27.57
N MET A 3 -26.06 53.17 28.88
CA MET A 3 -25.67 51.94 29.61
C MET A 3 -26.40 50.68 29.10
N GLN A 4 -27.65 50.84 28.65
CA GLN A 4 -28.47 49.74 28.13
C GLN A 4 -28.03 49.34 26.72
N MET A 5 -27.66 50.32 25.89
CA MET A 5 -27.08 50.06 24.56
C MET A 5 -25.73 49.33 24.65
N MET A 6 -24.88 49.74 25.59
CA MET A 6 -23.59 49.09 25.82
C MET A 6 -23.75 47.64 26.28
N ALA A 7 -24.72 47.38 27.18
CA ALA A 7 -25.04 46.03 27.63
C ALA A 7 -25.61 45.14 26.51
N VAL A 8 -26.43 45.71 25.61
CA VAL A 8 -26.96 45.00 24.43
C VAL A 8 -25.83 44.69 23.44
N GLN A 9 -24.94 45.65 23.17
CA GLN A 9 -23.81 45.45 22.27
C GLN A 9 -22.83 44.40 22.80
N GLN A 10 -22.57 44.41 24.11
CA GLN A 10 -21.70 43.42 24.75
C GLN A 10 -22.31 42.01 24.70
N LYS A 11 -23.63 41.88 24.93
CA LYS A 11 -24.34 40.61 24.75
C LYS A 11 -24.33 40.13 23.30
N ALA A 12 -24.49 41.02 22.33
CA ALA A 12 -24.44 40.67 20.91
C ALA A 12 -23.06 40.14 20.51
N MET A 13 -21.99 40.78 20.99
CA MET A 13 -20.61 40.35 20.74
C MET A 13 -20.31 38.97 21.36
N GLN A 14 -20.74 38.75 22.61
CA GLN A 14 -20.60 37.45 23.27
C GLN A 14 -21.38 36.35 22.55
N HIS A 15 -22.59 36.67 22.09
CA HIS A 15 -23.42 35.73 21.35
C HIS A 15 -22.79 35.35 20.00
N GLN A 16 -22.23 36.33 19.28
CA GLN A 16 -21.53 36.10 18.02
C GLN A 16 -20.28 35.23 18.22
N GLN A 17 -19.52 35.46 19.30
CA GLN A 17 -18.34 34.65 19.62
C GLN A 17 -18.71 33.20 19.92
N GLN A 18 -19.80 32.96 20.67
CA GLN A 18 -20.31 31.62 20.96
C GLN A 18 -20.79 30.89 19.71
N GLN A 19 -21.46 31.59 18.78
CA GLN A 19 -21.89 30.99 17.51
C GLN A 19 -20.69 30.55 16.66
N LEU A 20 -19.65 31.38 16.57
CA LEU A 20 -18.44 31.03 15.82
C LEU A 20 -17.74 29.80 16.43
N GLN A 21 -17.67 29.75 17.75
CA GLN A 21 -17.07 28.62 18.47
C GLN A 21 -17.86 27.32 18.25
N ALA A 22 -19.18 27.37 18.36
CA ALA A 22 -20.05 26.21 18.10
C ALA A 22 -19.90 25.70 16.65
N PHE A 23 -19.75 26.60 15.69
CA PHE A 23 -19.51 26.23 14.29
C PHE A 23 -18.17 25.51 14.09
N LEU A 24 -17.09 26.02 14.67
CA LEU A 24 -15.76 25.41 14.60
C LEU A 24 -15.72 24.03 15.25
N GLU A 25 -16.36 23.89 16.41
CA GLU A 25 -16.49 22.59 17.09
C GLU A 25 -17.27 21.58 16.25
N HIS A 26 -18.37 22.01 15.62
CA HIS A 26 -19.15 21.17 14.72
C HIS A 26 -18.33 20.72 13.50
N GLN A 27 -17.60 21.63 12.86
CA GLN A 27 -16.73 21.32 11.72
C GLN A 27 -15.65 20.30 12.11
N THR A 28 -15.04 20.48 13.28
CA THR A 28 -13.98 19.59 13.79
C THR A 28 -14.53 18.19 14.09
N ARG A 29 -15.71 18.10 14.71
CA ARG A 29 -16.39 16.82 14.97
C ARG A 29 -16.73 16.08 13.69
N ALA A 30 -17.29 16.76 12.70
CA ALA A 30 -17.63 16.17 11.41
C ALA A 30 -16.39 15.60 10.69
N GLN A 31 -15.26 16.33 10.74
CA GLN A 31 -14.00 15.89 10.15
C GLN A 31 -13.43 14.66 10.87
N ASN A 32 -13.46 14.65 12.20
CA ASN A 32 -13.00 13.53 13.02
C ASN A 32 -13.85 12.28 12.79
N GLU A 33 -15.18 12.40 12.71
CA GLU A 33 -16.06 11.27 12.40
C GLU A 33 -15.79 10.68 11.01
N LEU A 34 -15.51 11.53 10.02
CA LEU A 34 -15.17 11.09 8.67
C LEU A 34 -13.86 10.30 8.66
N PHE A 35 -12.83 10.83 9.34
CA PHE A 35 -11.53 10.20 9.47
C PHE A 35 -11.63 8.86 10.21
N GLU A 36 -12.40 8.81 11.29
CA GLU A 36 -12.59 7.60 12.07
C GLU A 36 -13.36 6.51 11.30
N LYS A 37 -14.38 6.88 10.52
CA LYS A 37 -15.08 5.96 9.61
C LYS A 37 -14.12 5.37 8.58
N GLN A 38 -13.24 6.19 8.00
CA GLN A 38 -12.25 5.74 7.03
C GLN A 38 -11.20 4.82 7.67
N ALA A 39 -10.71 5.16 8.85
CA ALA A 39 -9.77 4.32 9.61
C ALA A 39 -10.38 2.96 9.99
N ARG A 40 -11.66 2.93 10.39
CA ARG A 40 -12.39 1.67 10.69
C ARG A 40 -12.56 0.80 9.45
N ALA A 41 -12.90 1.38 8.29
CA ALA A 41 -13.01 0.65 7.02
C ALA A 41 -11.67 0.04 6.59
N SER A 42 -10.56 0.76 6.74
CA SER A 42 -9.21 0.26 6.46
C SER A 42 -8.81 -0.88 7.40
N ARG A 43 -9.12 -0.78 8.71
CA ARG A 43 -8.85 -1.85 9.70
C ARG A 43 -9.69 -3.11 9.47
N GLN A 44 -10.91 -2.99 8.93
CA GLN A 44 -11.73 -4.15 8.58
C GLN A 44 -11.20 -4.86 7.32
N ARG A 45 -10.74 -4.11 6.31
CA ARG A 45 -10.12 -4.69 5.09
C ARG A 45 -8.80 -5.40 5.35
N SER A 46 -8.02 -4.97 6.36
CA SER A 46 -6.78 -5.66 6.73
C SER A 46 -7.00 -6.96 7.52
N LYS A 47 -8.20 -7.18 8.09
CA LYS A 47 -8.53 -8.41 8.83
C LYS A 47 -9.02 -9.56 7.94
N ALA A 48 -9.61 -9.27 6.79
CA ALA A 48 -9.88 -10.29 5.77
C ALA A 48 -8.54 -10.70 5.14
N GLY A 49 -8.23 -11.98 5.00
CA GLY A 49 -6.96 -12.40 4.37
C GLY A 49 -6.84 -11.93 2.90
N PRO A 50 -5.63 -11.93 2.32
CA PRO A 50 -5.43 -11.50 0.94
C PRO A 50 -6.27 -12.35 -0.03
N PRO A 51 -6.79 -11.75 -1.11
CA PRO A 51 -7.52 -12.48 -2.13
C PRO A 51 -6.64 -13.57 -2.74
N LYS A 52 -7.17 -14.79 -2.84
CA LYS A 52 -6.44 -15.95 -3.35
C LYS A 52 -6.61 -16.07 -4.87
N LEU A 53 -5.51 -16.35 -5.56
CA LEU A 53 -5.51 -16.70 -6.98
C LEU A 53 -5.56 -18.23 -7.10
N ASN A 54 -6.57 -18.77 -7.78
CA ASN A 54 -6.73 -20.22 -7.93
C ASN A 54 -6.13 -20.75 -9.24
N GLY A 55 -5.63 -19.87 -10.11
CA GLY A 55 -4.93 -20.22 -11.34
C GLY A 55 -5.85 -20.69 -12.47
N THR A 56 -7.14 -20.34 -12.42
CA THR A 56 -8.10 -20.78 -13.44
C THR A 56 -8.15 -19.80 -14.61
N ALA A 57 -8.39 -20.29 -15.83
CA ALA A 57 -8.44 -19.45 -17.04
C ALA A 57 -9.61 -18.43 -17.05
N LYS A 58 -10.55 -18.53 -16.11
CA LYS A 58 -11.68 -17.60 -15.94
C LYS A 58 -11.40 -16.49 -14.93
N GLU A 59 -10.27 -16.56 -14.22
CA GLU A 59 -9.91 -15.53 -13.26
C GLU A 59 -9.37 -14.29 -13.96
N ASP A 60 -9.92 -13.15 -13.59
CA ASP A 60 -9.44 -11.85 -14.02
C ASP A 60 -8.23 -11.45 -13.18
N LEU A 61 -7.05 -11.53 -13.81
CA LEU A 61 -5.77 -11.22 -13.18
C LEU A 61 -5.65 -9.73 -12.82
N GLU A 62 -6.30 -8.84 -13.56
CA GLU A 62 -6.31 -7.40 -13.27
C GLU A 62 -7.20 -7.10 -12.07
N LEU A 63 -8.35 -7.78 -11.97
CA LEU A 63 -9.23 -7.68 -10.79
C LEU A 63 -8.55 -8.23 -9.53
N TRP A 64 -7.86 -9.36 -9.62
CA TRP A 64 -7.12 -9.94 -8.49
C TRP A 64 -5.95 -9.04 -8.06
N ARG A 65 -5.19 -8.49 -9.01
CA ARG A 65 -4.14 -7.49 -8.76
C ARG A 65 -4.69 -6.29 -8.00
N PHE A 66 -5.79 -5.72 -8.47
CA PHE A 66 -6.42 -4.56 -7.85
C PHE A 66 -6.87 -4.86 -6.40
N GLN A 67 -7.43 -6.05 -6.17
CA GLN A 67 -7.87 -6.46 -4.84
C GLN A 67 -6.70 -6.73 -3.87
N ILE A 68 -5.57 -7.25 -4.36
CA ILE A 68 -4.33 -7.40 -3.58
C ILE A 68 -3.74 -6.03 -3.23
N GLU A 69 -3.64 -5.13 -4.19
CA GLU A 69 -3.12 -3.78 -3.99
C GLU A 69 -3.97 -3.00 -2.98
N ALA A 70 -5.30 -3.13 -3.06
CA ALA A 70 -6.24 -2.56 -2.10
C ALA A 70 -6.17 -3.21 -0.71
N HIS A 71 -5.86 -4.52 -0.64
CA HIS A 71 -5.75 -5.26 0.62
C HIS A 71 -4.48 -4.89 1.41
N PHE A 72 -3.35 -4.72 0.73
CA PHE A 72 -2.08 -4.34 1.36
C PHE A 72 -1.89 -2.82 1.53
N SER A 73 -2.80 -2.01 1.00
CA SER A 73 -2.72 -0.56 1.12
C SER A 73 -3.67 0.00 2.17
N SER A 74 -3.18 0.10 3.42
CA SER A 74 -3.61 1.20 4.29
C SER A 74 -2.71 2.44 4.16
N TYR A 75 -1.50 2.34 3.59
CA TYR A 75 -0.55 3.46 3.38
C TYR A 75 0.37 3.33 2.14
N ALA A 76 0.25 2.28 1.31
CA ALA A 76 1.26 1.94 0.31
C ALA A 76 0.88 2.25 -1.16
N VAL A 77 -0.38 2.57 -1.47
CA VAL A 77 -0.84 2.83 -2.85
C VAL A 77 -0.11 4.01 -3.50
N GLU A 78 0.16 5.10 -2.78
CA GLU A 78 0.84 6.26 -3.38
C GLU A 78 2.26 5.91 -3.84
N HIS A 79 3.03 5.20 -3.02
CA HIS A 79 4.42 4.83 -3.32
C HIS A 79 4.54 3.80 -4.44
N VAL A 80 3.59 2.87 -4.55
CA VAL A 80 3.59 1.88 -5.65
C VAL A 80 3.16 2.53 -6.96
N MET A 81 2.17 3.44 -6.91
CA MET A 81 1.68 4.14 -8.10
C MET A 81 2.65 5.22 -8.62
N SER A 82 3.39 5.91 -7.74
CA SER A 82 4.45 6.83 -8.15
C SER A 82 5.59 6.08 -8.85
N TRP A 83 6.05 4.98 -8.25
CA TRP A 83 7.07 4.12 -8.84
C TRP A 83 6.63 3.57 -10.21
N TYR A 84 5.40 3.07 -10.33
CA TYR A 84 4.92 2.54 -11.61
C TYR A 84 4.83 3.62 -12.70
N ARG A 85 4.53 4.87 -12.34
CA ARG A 85 4.56 6.01 -13.28
C ARG A 85 5.99 6.32 -13.72
N GLU A 86 6.95 6.35 -12.81
CA GLU A 86 8.37 6.53 -13.13
C GLU A 86 8.90 5.38 -14.00
N PHE A 87 8.61 4.14 -13.63
CA PHE A 87 8.94 2.96 -14.42
C PHE A 87 8.35 3.01 -15.84
N LYS A 88 7.11 3.48 -15.99
CA LYS A 88 6.51 3.69 -17.32
C LYS A 88 7.26 4.72 -18.15
N GLN A 89 7.82 5.76 -17.52
CA GLN A 89 8.61 6.78 -18.19
C GLN A 89 9.99 6.24 -18.59
N THR A 90 10.64 5.43 -17.75
CA THR A 90 11.97 4.87 -18.05
C THR A 90 11.96 3.88 -19.21
N LEU A 91 10.82 3.23 -19.48
CA LEU A 91 10.70 2.32 -20.63
C LEU A 91 10.65 3.04 -21.99
N GLY A 92 10.26 4.32 -22.04
CA GLY A 92 10.14 5.09 -23.29
C GLY A 92 9.26 4.38 -24.34
N GLU A 93 9.82 4.14 -25.53
CA GLU A 93 9.18 3.40 -26.62
C GLU A 93 9.32 1.87 -26.53
N SER A 94 10.03 1.36 -25.52
CA SER A 94 10.28 -0.07 -25.38
C SER A 94 8.97 -0.86 -25.18
N PRO A 95 8.86 -2.06 -25.76
CA PRO A 95 7.65 -2.85 -25.64
C PRO A 95 7.37 -3.20 -24.18
N ARG A 96 6.23 -2.72 -23.70
CA ARG A 96 5.67 -3.05 -22.39
C ARG A 96 5.14 -4.48 -22.43
N ASN A 97 6.01 -5.43 -22.14
CA ASN A 97 5.63 -6.83 -22.02
C ASN A 97 5.68 -7.28 -20.55
N TRP A 98 4.93 -8.35 -20.28
CA TRP A 98 4.77 -8.93 -18.95
C TRP A 98 6.11 -9.36 -18.32
N TYR A 99 7.07 -9.78 -19.15
CA TYR A 99 8.38 -10.20 -18.68
C TYR A 99 9.16 -9.04 -18.05
N VAL A 100 9.23 -7.89 -18.72
CA VAL A 100 9.94 -6.70 -18.23
C VAL A 100 9.34 -6.17 -16.93
N LEU A 101 8.00 -6.10 -16.84
CA LEU A 101 7.31 -5.68 -15.63
C LEU A 101 7.63 -6.59 -14.43
N LYS A 102 7.58 -7.91 -14.63
CA LYS A 102 7.91 -8.88 -13.56
C LYS A 102 9.34 -8.74 -13.08
N GLN A 103 10.30 -8.53 -13.97
CA GLN A 103 11.70 -8.34 -13.58
C GLN A 103 11.87 -7.07 -12.73
N GLN A 104 11.22 -5.98 -13.10
CA GLN A 104 11.34 -4.71 -12.37
C GLN A 104 10.65 -4.76 -11.00
N LEU A 105 9.52 -5.47 -10.89
CA LEU A 105 8.92 -5.76 -9.59
C LEU A 105 9.85 -6.58 -8.70
N ARG A 106 10.51 -7.61 -9.26
CA ARG A 106 11.48 -8.42 -8.49
C ARG A 106 12.62 -7.55 -7.99
N VAL A 107 13.24 -6.72 -8.83
CA VAL A 107 14.35 -5.84 -8.41
C VAL A 107 13.89 -4.83 -7.36
N ARG A 108 12.70 -4.24 -7.51
CA ARG A 108 12.19 -3.18 -6.62
C ARG A 108 11.87 -3.66 -5.20
N PHE A 109 11.35 -4.88 -5.08
CA PHE A 109 10.90 -5.47 -3.82
C PHE A 109 11.86 -6.50 -3.24
N ARG A 110 13.03 -6.67 -3.88
CA ARG A 110 14.08 -7.55 -3.40
C ARG A 110 15.00 -6.78 -2.46
N ASP A 111 15.41 -7.45 -1.39
CA ASP A 111 16.35 -6.89 -0.42
C ASP A 111 17.72 -6.66 -1.07
N SER A 112 18.45 -5.63 -0.61
CA SER A 112 19.73 -5.22 -1.21
C SER A 112 20.81 -6.29 -1.12
N ASP A 113 20.71 -7.18 -0.14
CA ASP A 113 21.62 -8.30 0.13
C ASP A 113 21.12 -9.64 -0.44
N PHE A 114 19.96 -9.66 -1.11
CA PHE A 114 19.34 -10.91 -1.59
C PHE A 114 20.26 -11.76 -2.48
N GLU A 115 20.99 -11.14 -3.43
CA GLU A 115 21.89 -11.89 -4.31
C GLU A 115 23.09 -12.46 -3.52
N PHE A 116 23.58 -11.72 -2.53
CA PHE A 116 24.62 -12.22 -1.63
C PHE A 116 24.09 -13.40 -0.81
N GLU A 117 22.92 -13.27 -0.19
CA GLU A 117 22.30 -14.37 0.55
C GLU A 117 22.01 -15.59 -0.32
N LEU A 118 21.54 -15.37 -1.55
CA LEU A 118 21.24 -16.45 -2.49
C LEU A 118 22.51 -17.21 -2.87
N LEU A 119 23.60 -16.49 -3.16
CA LEU A 119 24.90 -17.09 -3.44
C LEU A 119 25.47 -17.81 -2.21
N SER A 120 25.31 -17.26 -1.01
CA SER A 120 25.69 -17.95 0.24
C SER A 120 24.91 -19.25 0.39
N ARG A 121 23.59 -19.23 0.20
CA ARG A 121 22.75 -20.44 0.26
C ARG A 121 23.11 -21.47 -0.81
N LEU A 122 23.49 -21.04 -2.01
CA LEU A 122 23.99 -21.92 -3.08
C LEU A 122 25.34 -22.53 -2.73
N TYR A 123 26.27 -21.75 -2.17
CA TYR A 123 27.59 -22.22 -1.74
C TYR A 123 27.49 -23.22 -0.59
N ASP A 124 26.61 -22.95 0.38
CA ASP A 124 26.38 -23.82 1.53
C ASP A 124 25.52 -25.05 1.21
N LEU A 125 24.96 -25.13 -0.01
CA LEU A 125 24.11 -26.25 -0.42
C LEU A 125 24.96 -27.53 -0.55
N ARG A 126 24.86 -28.41 0.45
CA ARG A 126 25.50 -29.73 0.39
C ARG A 126 24.55 -30.78 -0.17
N ALA A 127 25.12 -31.77 -0.86
CA ALA A 127 24.41 -32.98 -1.22
C ALA A 127 24.07 -33.77 0.05
N SER A 128 22.85 -33.58 0.54
CA SER A 128 22.29 -34.27 1.70
C SER A 128 20.99 -34.96 1.31
N GLY A 129 20.81 -36.22 1.71
CA GLY A 129 19.65 -37.02 1.31
C GLY A 129 19.82 -37.62 -0.08
N THR A 130 18.76 -37.63 -0.87
CA THR A 130 18.77 -38.18 -2.22
C THR A 130 19.29 -37.17 -3.25
N GLN A 131 19.80 -37.66 -4.39
CA GLN A 131 20.24 -36.81 -5.50
C GLN A 131 19.09 -35.94 -6.04
N GLN A 132 17.87 -36.47 -6.03
CA GLN A 132 16.67 -35.78 -6.47
C GLN A 132 16.36 -34.58 -5.55
N GLU A 133 16.46 -34.75 -4.24
CA GLU A 133 16.25 -33.65 -3.27
C GLU A 133 17.29 -32.55 -3.41
N TYR A 134 18.57 -32.93 -3.58
CA TYR A 134 19.63 -31.96 -3.85
C TYR A 134 19.37 -31.19 -5.15
N THR A 135 19.03 -31.91 -6.23
CA THR A 135 18.76 -31.31 -7.55
C THR A 135 17.55 -30.38 -7.48
N ALA A 136 16.49 -30.76 -6.78
CA ALA A 136 15.31 -29.91 -6.60
C ALA A 136 15.66 -28.61 -5.84
N LYS A 137 16.39 -28.70 -4.73
CA LYS A 137 16.83 -27.51 -3.96
C LYS A 137 17.74 -26.60 -4.78
N PHE A 138 18.67 -27.18 -5.53
CA PHE A 138 19.56 -26.46 -6.43
C PHE A 138 18.79 -25.71 -7.51
N MET A 139 17.87 -26.38 -8.21
CA MET A 139 17.04 -25.77 -9.25
C MET A 139 16.12 -24.67 -8.69
N ILE A 140 15.60 -24.84 -7.48
CA ILE A 140 14.80 -23.82 -6.80
C ILE A 140 15.66 -22.57 -6.54
N LEU A 141 16.87 -22.72 -6.01
CA LEU A 141 17.76 -21.58 -5.76
C LEU A 141 18.18 -20.89 -7.07
N LEU A 142 18.52 -21.65 -8.12
CA LEU A 142 18.83 -21.06 -9.43
C LEU A 142 17.66 -20.26 -10.01
N SER A 143 16.42 -20.73 -9.84
CA SER A 143 15.23 -20.04 -10.34
C SER A 143 14.97 -18.68 -9.66
N GLN A 144 15.60 -18.45 -8.51
CA GLN A 144 15.48 -17.21 -7.73
C GLN A 144 16.52 -16.16 -8.13
N SER A 145 17.57 -16.52 -8.86
CA SER A 145 18.56 -15.55 -9.35
C SER A 145 17.93 -14.61 -10.37
N SER A 146 18.37 -13.35 -10.40
CA SER A 146 18.02 -12.41 -11.49
C SER A 146 18.95 -12.48 -12.70
N LEU A 147 19.98 -13.34 -12.67
CA LEU A 147 20.88 -13.59 -13.80
C LEU A 147 20.23 -14.41 -14.92
#